data_AF-A0A8C7G5B3-F1
#
_entry.id   AF-A0A8C7G5B3-F1
#
_cell.length_a   1.000
_cell.length_b   1.000
_cell.length_c   1.000
_cell.angle_alpha   90.00
_cell.angle_beta   90.00
_cell.angle_gamma   90.00
#
_symmetry.space_group_name_H-M   'P 1'
#
loop_
_entity.id
_entity.type
_entity.pdbx_description
1 polymer ?
#
loop_
_entity_poly.entity_id
_entity_poly.type
_entity_poly.pdbx_seq_one_letter_code
_entity_poly.pdbx_strand_id
1 'polypeptide(L)'
;MVIEEVSVLQTQLEIEKSCRENAEALATKLNSENRKLKYLSLSSRPCLDEMLPSITDCMPLEEETDTQDTSPDPYSLYQQQGKELQETVSTLLEEKKRLSCQLQEQQRQIEELTALAEKEQAEMKELHKTIEQQGKTIKRFNRVSVMATTEYEEMKEQLDLEQSLRVKAETYAHEMLVKQKEANRQSMILLQNADPSLQLIKALEDVANVTKTLEQERLLHHQKVKALEAELQEYSLKQQIAELQSQLELMEEEKRETEGRLQEVEKKNRDLEKRGEEDTYGLSITSHCNTSPAVSLIAIMRKSSKSSKGGSSKLQQAPGGADNVKVKAVNEMMERIKHGVVLRPVKGGDTKVERSTKPPVMEEKLPQESAMEELKGILETVKKSPSRGSQESVPSPPGKSPVSSELEVILRRRRKQACDSGGGSKTICLFGFLHSPKMGISIISSEEDHPPQ
;
A
#
# COMPACT_ATOMS: atom_id res chain seq x y z
N MET A 1 0.92 20.35 22.76
CA MET A 1 0.78 20.93 24.11
C MET A 1 1.30 19.97 25.18
N VAL A 2 0.60 18.89 25.56
CA VAL A 2 1.07 17.99 26.65
C VAL A 2 2.42 17.31 26.37
N ILE A 3 2.68 16.87 25.13
CA ILE A 3 3.96 16.21 24.76
C ILE A 3 5.14 17.19 24.86
N GLU A 4 4.92 18.46 24.53
CA GLU A 4 5.93 19.52 24.55
C GLU A 4 6.21 20.01 25.98
N GLU A 5 5.18 20.08 26.83
CA GLU A 5 5.37 20.35 28.26
C GLU A 5 6.15 19.23 28.95
N VAL A 6 5.88 17.97 28.61
CA VAL A 6 6.62 16.81 29.14
C VAL A 6 8.08 16.82 28.67
N SER A 7 8.37 17.19 27.42
CA SER A 7 9.75 17.26 26.93
C SER A 7 10.55 18.40 27.58
N VAL A 8 9.90 19.56 27.81
CA VAL A 8 10.51 20.68 28.56
C VAL A 8 10.81 20.27 30.01
N LEU A 9 9.87 19.60 30.68
CA LEU A 9 10.09 19.10 32.05
C LEU A 9 11.18 18.03 32.13
N GLN A 10 11.28 17.13 31.15
CA GLN A 10 12.35 16.15 31.06
C GLN A 10 13.72 16.82 30.87
N THR A 11 13.79 17.82 29.99
CA THR A 11 15.02 18.59 29.75
C THR A 11 15.44 19.33 31.03
N GLN A 12 14.49 19.96 31.73
CA GLN A 12 14.75 20.67 32.98
C GLN A 12 15.25 19.73 34.08
N LEU A 13 14.66 18.54 34.19
CA LEU A 13 15.10 17.52 35.15
C LEU A 13 16.51 17.02 34.85
N GLU A 14 16.86 16.87 33.58
CA GLU A 14 18.20 16.44 33.16
C GLU A 14 19.26 17.51 33.45
N ILE A 15 18.93 18.79 33.22
CA ILE A 15 19.77 19.92 33.62
C ILE A 15 19.97 19.94 35.13
N GLU A 16 18.90 19.78 35.92
CA GLU A 16 18.99 19.77 37.39
C GLU A 16 19.89 18.63 37.91
N LYS A 17 19.75 17.43 37.34
CA LYS A 17 20.60 16.27 37.69
C LYS A 17 22.07 16.55 37.40
N SER A 18 22.38 17.07 36.21
CA SER A 18 23.74 17.43 35.82
C SER A 18 24.34 18.50 36.74
N CYS A 19 23.56 19.52 37.09
CA CYS A 19 24.00 20.56 38.03
C CYS A 19 24.30 19.99 39.42
N ARG A 20 23.47 19.07 39.94
CA ARG A 20 23.69 18.41 41.24
C ARG A 20 24.97 17.56 41.23
N GLU A 21 25.14 16.73 40.21
CA GLU A 21 26.33 15.87 40.06
C GLU A 21 27.62 16.71 39.95
N ASN A 22 27.58 17.80 39.19
CA ASN A 22 28.74 18.69 39.05
C ASN A 22 29.08 19.42 40.37
N ALA A 23 28.07 19.83 41.14
CA ALA A 23 28.29 20.43 42.45
C ALA A 23 28.92 19.43 43.44
N GLU A 24 28.48 18.17 43.45
CA GLU A 24 29.07 17.11 44.27
C GLU A 24 30.52 16.80 43.86
N ALA A 25 30.81 16.77 42.55
CA ALA A 25 32.16 16.61 42.03
C ALA A 25 33.09 17.76 42.45
N LEU A 26 32.60 19.01 42.41
CA LEU A 26 33.35 20.17 42.88
C LEU A 26 33.61 20.14 44.39
N ALA A 27 32.61 19.76 45.19
CA ALA A 27 32.74 19.66 46.64
C ALA A 27 33.76 18.57 47.04
N THR A 28 33.73 17.40 46.38
CA THR A 28 34.69 16.32 46.62
C THR A 28 36.11 16.73 46.19
N LYS A 29 36.25 17.42 45.06
CA LYS A 29 37.54 17.96 44.61
C LYS A 29 38.10 18.97 45.61
N LEU A 30 37.32 19.96 46.03
CA LEU A 30 37.73 20.95 47.02
C LEU A 30 38.13 20.30 48.35
N ASN A 31 37.39 19.30 48.83
CA ASN A 31 37.75 18.56 50.05
C ASN A 31 39.09 17.81 49.89
N SER A 32 39.33 17.21 48.72
CA SER A 32 40.60 16.53 48.44
C SER A 32 41.78 17.51 48.37
N GLU A 33 41.59 18.68 47.76
CA GLU A 33 42.60 19.74 47.66
C GLU A 33 42.88 20.36 49.04
N ASN A 34 41.83 20.63 49.83
CA ASN A 34 41.98 21.16 51.19
C ASN A 34 42.72 20.17 52.10
N ARG A 35 42.45 18.86 51.95
CA ARG A 35 43.20 17.81 52.65
C ARG A 35 44.67 17.78 52.24
N LYS A 36 44.98 17.93 50.95
CA LYS A 36 46.36 18.04 50.44
C LYS A 36 47.06 19.29 50.98
N LEU A 37 46.41 20.44 50.96
CA LEU A 37 46.94 21.70 51.49
C LEU A 37 47.18 21.62 53.00
N LYS A 38 46.25 21.02 53.76
CA LYS A 38 46.42 20.78 55.19
C LYS A 38 47.60 19.86 55.47
N TYR A 39 47.78 18.81 54.67
CA TYR A 39 48.95 17.93 54.77
C TYR A 39 50.25 18.69 54.48
N LEU A 40 50.32 19.44 53.37
CA LEU A 40 51.49 20.24 53.00
C LEU A 40 51.83 21.29 54.07
N SER A 41 50.83 21.98 54.61
CA SER A 41 51.00 22.98 55.67
C SER A 41 51.48 22.35 56.99
N LEU A 42 51.07 21.13 57.30
CA LEU A 42 51.56 20.40 58.46
C LEU A 42 52.99 19.88 58.23
N SER A 43 53.32 19.42 57.03
CA SER A 43 54.67 18.92 56.71
C SER A 43 55.71 20.02 56.56
N SER A 44 55.34 21.25 56.21
CA SER A 44 56.27 22.38 56.11
C SER A 44 56.55 23.05 57.47
N ARG A 45 55.74 22.77 58.49
CA ARG A 45 55.83 23.39 59.82
C ARG A 45 57.10 23.02 60.60
N PRO A 46 57.64 21.78 60.55
CA PRO A 46 58.93 21.44 61.17
C PRO A 46 60.12 22.22 60.57
N CYS A 47 60.08 22.51 59.26
CA CYS A 47 61.15 23.26 58.59
C CYS A 47 61.19 24.75 59.00
N LEU A 48 60.06 25.32 59.41
CA LEU A 48 60.02 26.70 59.92
C LEU A 48 60.47 26.82 61.38
N ASP A 49 60.28 25.76 62.18
CA ASP A 49 60.72 25.70 63.58
C ASP A 49 62.25 25.54 63.68
N GLU A 50 62.86 24.87 62.70
CA GLU A 50 64.31 24.63 62.62
C GLU A 50 65.09 25.81 61.97
N MET A 51 64.40 26.70 61.24
CA MET A 51 64.98 27.90 60.60
C MET A 51 64.98 29.15 61.48
N LEU A 52 64.43 29.09 62.69
CA LEU A 52 64.57 30.13 63.70
C LEU A 52 65.47 29.61 64.82
N PRO A 53 66.79 29.91 64.81
CA PRO A 53 67.58 29.80 66.02
C PRO A 53 66.89 30.63 67.11
N SER A 54 66.58 30.02 68.25
CA SER A 54 66.24 30.76 69.46
C SER A 54 67.33 31.81 69.67
N ILE A 55 66.94 33.08 69.79
CA ILE A 55 67.81 34.27 69.75
C ILE A 55 68.61 34.40 71.07
N THR A 56 69.19 33.32 71.58
CA THR A 56 69.85 33.28 72.89
C THR A 56 71.36 33.03 72.82
N ASP A 57 71.90 32.48 71.72
CA ASP A 57 73.32 32.06 71.68
C ASP A 57 74.17 32.79 70.62
N CYS A 58 74.09 34.11 70.56
CA CYS A 58 75.01 34.95 69.77
C CYS A 58 75.60 36.08 70.63
N MET A 59 76.32 35.68 71.67
CA MET A 59 77.33 36.50 72.34
C MET A 59 78.68 35.82 72.12
N PRO A 60 79.61 36.37 71.32
CA PRO A 60 81.00 35.97 71.43
C PRO A 60 81.53 36.53 72.75
N LEU A 61 81.76 35.65 73.72
CA LEU A 61 82.67 35.92 74.83
C LEU A 61 84.08 35.77 74.26
N GLU A 62 84.66 36.89 73.82
CA GLU A 62 86.11 36.98 73.66
C GLU A 62 86.73 36.95 75.06
N GLU A 63 87.04 35.75 75.55
CA GLU A 63 88.02 35.57 76.60
C GLU A 63 89.40 35.66 75.97
N GLU A 64 90.03 36.84 76.11
CA GLU A 64 91.48 36.97 76.04
C GLU A 64 92.10 36.14 77.17
N THR A 65 92.54 34.92 76.85
CA THR A 65 93.48 34.19 77.70
C THR A 65 94.89 34.55 77.28
N ASP A 66 95.38 35.63 77.87
CA ASP A 66 96.80 35.98 77.92
C ASP A 66 97.44 35.10 79.02
N THR A 67 97.93 33.92 78.62
CA THR A 67 98.82 33.10 79.45
C THR A 67 99.93 32.51 78.58
N GLN A 68 101.01 33.28 78.45
CA GLN A 68 102.36 32.72 78.31
C GLN A 68 102.62 31.76 79.48
N ASP A 69 102.97 30.50 79.21
CA ASP A 69 104.27 29.94 79.59
C ASP A 69 104.38 28.45 79.21
N THR A 70 105.01 28.20 78.06
CA THR A 70 105.93 27.08 77.77
C THR A 70 106.43 27.40 76.37
N SER A 71 107.34 28.36 76.22
CA SER A 71 107.83 28.84 74.92
C SER A 71 108.30 27.67 74.03
N PRO A 72 107.60 27.35 72.93
CA PRO A 72 108.29 27.03 71.70
C PRO A 72 108.91 28.35 71.22
N ASP A 73 110.06 28.30 70.56
CA ASP A 73 110.68 29.47 69.93
C ASP A 73 109.60 30.26 69.12
N PRO A 74 109.41 31.58 69.35
CA PRO A 74 108.40 32.38 68.65
C PRO A 74 108.41 32.18 67.13
N TYR A 75 109.58 31.94 66.57
CA TYR A 75 109.75 31.63 65.16
C TYR A 75 109.11 30.30 64.73
N SER A 76 109.15 29.27 65.58
CA SER A 76 108.51 27.96 65.34
C SER A 76 106.98 28.07 65.35
N LEU A 77 106.41 28.95 66.18
CA LEU A 77 104.97 29.20 66.27
C LEU A 77 104.44 29.92 65.02
N TYR A 78 105.15 30.97 64.55
CA TYR A 78 104.85 31.61 63.27
C TYR A 78 105.04 30.66 62.08
N GLN A 79 106.04 29.79 62.13
CA GLN A 79 106.26 28.78 61.09
C GLN A 79 105.16 27.72 61.05
N GLN A 80 104.63 27.32 62.21
CA GLN A 80 103.50 26.38 62.31
C GLN A 80 102.19 27.03 61.85
N GLN A 81 101.92 28.27 62.29
CA GLN A 81 100.76 29.05 61.84
C GLN A 81 100.79 29.28 60.32
N GLY A 82 101.96 29.58 59.74
CA GLY A 82 102.12 29.71 58.30
C GLY A 82 101.83 28.41 57.52
N LYS A 83 102.20 27.25 58.08
CA LYS A 83 101.88 25.93 57.48
C LYS A 83 100.39 25.61 57.58
N GLU A 84 99.77 25.88 58.73
CA GLU A 84 98.34 25.64 58.97
C GLU A 84 97.48 26.53 58.07
N LEU A 85 97.87 27.80 57.90
CA LEU A 85 97.26 28.70 56.91
C LEU A 85 97.48 28.22 55.47
N GLN A 86 98.64 27.65 55.15
CA GLN A 86 98.89 27.10 53.81
C GLN A 86 98.04 25.85 53.51
N GLU A 87 97.81 24.99 54.50
CA GLU A 87 96.92 23.83 54.39
C GLU A 87 95.45 24.24 54.28
N THR A 88 94.99 25.21 55.10
CA THR A 88 93.63 25.77 54.97
C THR A 88 93.42 26.45 53.62
N VAL A 89 94.39 27.20 53.09
CA VAL A 89 94.29 27.77 51.74
C VAL A 89 94.24 26.65 50.68
N SER A 90 95.02 25.58 50.85
CA SER A 90 95.03 24.46 49.90
C SER A 90 93.70 23.71 49.88
N THR A 91 93.13 23.40 51.05
CA THR A 91 91.82 22.75 51.19
C THR A 91 90.70 23.63 50.64
N LEU A 92 90.68 24.92 50.96
CA LEU A 92 89.70 25.86 50.39
C LEU A 92 89.80 25.98 48.87
N LEU A 93 91.02 25.92 48.30
CA LEU A 93 91.21 25.92 46.84
C LEU A 93 90.68 24.63 46.19
N GLU A 94 90.84 23.48 46.83
CA GLU A 94 90.26 22.22 46.37
C GLU A 94 88.74 22.22 46.47
N GLU A 95 88.18 22.70 47.57
CA GLU A 95 86.73 22.86 47.75
C GLU A 95 86.15 23.83 46.72
N LYS A 96 86.81 24.96 46.46
CA LYS A 96 86.44 25.91 45.39
C LYS A 96 86.43 25.22 44.03
N LYS A 97 87.45 24.42 43.69
CA LYS A 97 87.48 23.65 42.44
C LYS A 97 86.31 22.66 42.37
N ARG A 98 86.07 21.91 43.45
CA ARG A 98 84.95 20.95 43.54
C ARG A 98 83.59 21.64 43.33
N LEU A 99 83.33 22.72 44.05
CA LEU A 99 82.09 23.49 43.94
C LEU A 99 81.95 24.14 42.55
N SER A 100 83.04 24.62 41.96
CA SER A 100 83.04 25.15 40.60
C SER A 100 82.65 24.08 39.56
N CYS A 101 83.16 22.85 39.68
CA CYS A 101 82.75 21.74 38.81
C CYS A 101 81.28 21.38 39.02
N GLN A 102 80.80 21.36 40.26
CA GLN A 102 79.38 21.10 40.57
C GLN A 102 78.45 22.18 39.99
N LEU A 103 78.82 23.46 40.10
CA LEU A 103 78.06 24.56 39.51
C LEU A 103 78.01 24.44 37.97
N GLN A 104 79.12 24.08 37.32
CA GLN A 104 79.12 23.85 35.87
C GLN A 104 78.23 22.69 35.44
N GLU A 105 78.23 21.60 36.21
CA GLU A 105 77.37 20.44 35.94
C GLU A 105 75.88 20.77 36.16
N GLN A 106 75.54 21.48 37.23
CA GLN A 106 74.17 21.96 37.45
C GLN A 106 73.73 22.95 36.36
N GLN A 107 74.61 23.83 35.91
CA GLN A 107 74.36 24.74 34.80
C GLN A 107 74.06 23.97 33.51
N ARG A 108 74.85 22.94 33.19
CA ARG A 108 74.62 22.04 32.04
C ARG A 108 73.26 21.35 32.13
N GLN A 109 72.90 20.83 33.32
CA GLN A 109 71.60 20.18 33.54
C GLN A 109 70.42 21.14 33.37
N ILE A 110 70.54 22.39 33.84
CA ILE A 110 69.50 23.42 33.64
C ILE A 110 69.34 23.73 32.15
N GLU A 111 70.43 23.86 31.40
CA GLU A 111 70.40 24.11 29.96
C GLU A 111 69.73 22.95 29.19
N GLU A 112 70.05 21.70 29.53
CA GLU A 112 69.44 20.51 28.93
C GLU A 112 67.93 20.41 29.21
N LEU A 113 67.52 20.63 30.47
CA LEU A 113 66.10 20.65 30.85
C LEU A 113 65.35 21.80 30.18
N THR A 114 65.98 22.96 30.03
CA THR A 114 65.40 24.13 29.34
C THR A 114 65.17 23.81 27.86
N ALA A 115 66.17 23.23 27.17
CA ALA A 115 66.04 22.83 25.77
C ALA A 115 64.95 21.76 25.56
N LEU A 116 64.83 20.79 26.48
CA LEU A 116 63.78 19.79 26.44
C LEU A 116 62.38 20.42 26.62
N ALA A 117 62.22 21.33 27.58
CA ALA A 117 60.96 22.02 27.82
C ALA A 117 60.55 22.90 26.62
N GLU A 118 61.50 23.57 25.96
CA GLU A 118 61.24 24.32 24.73
C GLU A 118 60.76 23.42 23.59
N LYS A 119 61.39 22.25 23.42
CA LYS A 119 60.99 21.25 22.43
C LYS A 119 59.57 20.73 22.71
N GLU A 120 59.28 20.32 23.94
CA GLU A 120 57.95 19.87 24.33
C GLU A 120 56.90 20.98 24.15
N GLN A 121 57.25 22.24 24.45
CA GLN A 121 56.36 23.37 24.22
C GLN A 121 56.07 23.57 22.71
N ALA A 122 57.06 23.35 21.83
CA ALA A 122 56.88 23.41 20.39
C ALA A 122 55.96 22.27 19.89
N GLU A 123 56.18 21.04 20.34
CA GLU A 123 55.33 19.89 20.02
C GLU A 123 53.89 20.10 20.53
N MET A 124 53.72 20.61 21.75
CA MET A 124 52.41 20.97 22.30
C MET A 124 51.71 22.04 21.45
N LYS A 125 52.42 23.06 20.95
CA LYS A 125 51.85 24.08 20.05
C LYS A 125 51.39 23.47 18.72
N GLU A 126 52.12 22.50 18.19
CA GLU A 126 51.72 21.79 16.96
C GLU A 126 50.49 20.90 17.18
N LEU A 127 50.45 20.15 18.28
CA LEU A 127 49.29 19.34 18.69
C LEU A 127 48.04 20.20 18.87
N HIS A 128 48.15 21.38 19.49
CA HIS A 128 47.00 22.30 19.60
C HIS A 128 46.47 22.75 18.24
N LYS A 129 47.35 23.02 17.25
CA LYS A 129 46.92 23.37 15.89
C LYS A 129 46.17 22.21 15.22
N THR A 130 46.62 20.98 15.39
CA THR A 130 45.94 19.82 14.81
C THR A 130 44.58 19.56 15.46
N ILE A 131 44.47 19.70 16.78
CA ILE A 131 43.20 19.63 17.51
C ILE A 131 42.22 20.71 17.01
N GLU A 132 42.68 21.94 16.80
CA GLU A 132 41.83 23.02 16.27
C GLU A 132 41.33 22.71 14.84
N GLN A 133 42.20 22.19 13.98
CA GLN A 133 41.85 21.76 12.62
C GLN A 133 40.85 20.60 12.61
N GLN A 134 41.05 19.61 13.49
CA GLN A 134 40.11 18.51 13.68
C GLN A 134 38.77 19.02 14.21
N GLY A 135 38.77 19.95 15.16
CA GLY A 135 37.57 20.60 15.67
C GLY A 135 36.77 21.32 14.58
N LYS A 136 37.44 22.04 13.67
CA LYS A 136 36.79 22.66 12.48
C LYS A 136 36.21 21.60 11.54
N THR A 137 36.89 20.48 11.36
CA THR A 137 36.44 19.38 10.51
C THR A 137 35.22 18.67 11.10
N ILE A 138 35.21 18.40 12.41
CA ILE A 138 34.06 17.83 13.12
C ILE A 138 32.84 18.75 13.02
N LYS A 139 33.01 20.07 13.18
CA LYS A 139 31.90 21.03 13.02
C LYS A 139 31.26 20.96 11.63
N ARG A 140 32.08 20.83 10.58
CA ARG A 140 31.59 20.65 9.21
C ARG A 140 30.85 19.31 9.04
N PHE A 141 31.39 18.21 9.57
CA PHE A 141 30.68 16.92 9.55
C PHE A 141 29.35 16.96 10.30
N ASN A 142 29.28 17.60 11.46
CA ASN A 142 28.04 17.75 12.22
C ASN A 142 27.01 18.57 11.44
N ARG A 143 27.43 19.66 10.78
CA ARG A 143 26.57 20.46 9.90
C ARG A 143 26.00 19.60 8.78
N VAL A 144 26.86 18.87 8.06
CA VAL A 144 26.43 17.94 7.01
C VAL A 144 25.50 16.86 7.53
N SER A 145 25.75 16.32 8.73
CA SER A 145 24.86 15.33 9.35
C SER A 145 23.45 15.89 9.55
N VAL A 146 23.34 17.14 10.04
CA VAL A 146 22.04 17.80 10.20
C VAL A 146 21.38 18.06 8.84
N MET A 147 22.15 18.55 7.85
CA MET A 147 21.62 18.78 6.51
C MET A 147 21.12 17.49 5.85
N ALA A 148 21.86 16.38 6.00
CA ALA A 148 21.47 15.09 5.46
C ALA A 148 20.18 14.56 6.11
N THR A 149 20.03 14.74 7.44
CA THR A 149 18.77 14.37 8.12
C THR A 149 17.60 15.21 7.66
N THR A 150 17.78 16.53 7.49
CA THR A 150 16.71 17.40 7.00
C THR A 150 16.33 17.09 5.56
N GLU A 151 17.31 16.87 4.66
CA GLU A 151 17.03 16.50 3.27
C GLU A 151 16.30 15.15 3.19
N TYR A 152 16.68 14.17 4.02
CA TYR A 152 15.99 12.89 4.09
C TYR A 152 14.55 13.02 4.59
N GLU A 153 14.32 13.81 5.64
CA GLU A 153 12.98 14.08 6.18
C GLU A 153 12.10 14.78 5.15
N GLU A 154 12.60 15.81 4.47
CA GLU A 154 11.88 16.52 3.39
C GLU A 154 11.49 15.54 2.26
N MET A 155 12.42 14.70 1.79
CA MET A 155 12.14 13.71 0.74
C MET A 155 11.13 12.65 1.18
N LYS A 156 11.15 12.25 2.47
CA LYS A 156 10.20 11.31 3.04
C LYS A 156 8.79 11.91 3.07
N GLU A 157 8.64 13.15 3.52
CA GLU A 157 7.34 13.85 3.54
C GLU A 157 6.76 14.01 2.13
N GLN A 158 7.60 14.31 1.14
CA GLN A 158 7.19 14.38 -0.27
C GLN A 158 6.68 13.03 -0.79
N LEU A 159 7.35 11.93 -0.44
CA LEU A 159 6.91 10.60 -0.81
C LEU A 159 5.56 10.24 -0.16
N ASP A 160 5.39 10.53 1.13
CA ASP A 160 4.13 10.28 1.85
C ASP A 160 2.97 11.07 1.23
N LEU A 161 3.23 12.32 0.83
CA LEU A 161 2.26 13.15 0.11
C LEU A 161 1.90 12.54 -1.25
N GLU A 162 2.89 12.14 -2.05
CA GLU A 162 2.68 11.51 -3.38
C GLU A 162 1.85 10.23 -3.27
N GLN A 163 2.17 9.36 -2.32
CA GLN A 163 1.39 8.15 -2.05
C GLN A 163 -0.06 8.46 -1.68
N SER A 164 -0.28 9.45 -0.80
CA SER A 164 -1.63 9.87 -0.41
C SER A 164 -2.45 10.40 -1.61
N LEU A 165 -1.81 11.16 -2.50
CA LEU A 165 -2.43 11.70 -3.71
C LEU A 165 -2.72 10.59 -4.72
N ARG A 166 -1.81 9.62 -4.85
CA ARG A 166 -2.01 8.44 -5.70
C ARG A 166 -3.23 7.64 -5.26
N VAL A 167 -3.36 7.34 -3.97
CA VAL A 167 -4.52 6.62 -3.41
C VAL A 167 -5.81 7.42 -3.64
N LYS A 168 -5.80 8.75 -3.44
CA LYS A 168 -6.94 9.61 -3.71
C LYS A 168 -7.33 9.58 -5.20
N ALA A 169 -6.35 9.62 -6.10
CA ALA A 169 -6.58 9.55 -7.54
C ALA A 169 -7.16 8.20 -7.97
N GLU A 170 -6.65 7.10 -7.42
CA GLU A 170 -7.17 5.74 -7.67
C GLU A 170 -8.63 5.60 -7.19
N THR A 171 -8.91 6.09 -5.98
CA THR A 171 -10.27 6.10 -5.42
C THR A 171 -11.22 6.92 -6.30
N TYR A 172 -10.81 8.12 -6.69
CA TYR A 172 -11.60 8.99 -7.56
C TYR A 172 -11.85 8.36 -8.93
N ALA A 173 -10.83 7.76 -9.56
CA ALA A 173 -10.98 7.08 -10.84
C ALA A 173 -11.96 5.89 -10.73
N HIS A 174 -11.89 5.12 -9.66
CA HIS A 174 -12.82 4.02 -9.40
C HIS A 174 -14.26 4.53 -9.25
N GLU A 175 -14.48 5.56 -8.42
CA GLU A 175 -15.80 6.18 -8.25
C GLU A 175 -16.36 6.72 -9.57
N MET A 176 -15.53 7.39 -10.37
CA MET A 176 -15.94 7.92 -11.68
C MET A 176 -16.33 6.78 -12.64
N LEU A 177 -15.58 5.68 -12.66
CA LEU A 177 -15.91 4.53 -13.49
C LEU A 177 -17.22 3.88 -13.06
N VAL A 178 -17.46 3.73 -11.76
CA VAL A 178 -18.71 3.19 -11.22
C VAL A 178 -19.88 4.08 -11.61
N LYS A 179 -19.76 5.40 -11.42
CA LYS A 179 -20.80 6.37 -11.83
C LYS A 179 -21.04 6.35 -13.34
N GLN A 180 -19.99 6.25 -14.16
CA GLN A 180 -20.13 6.15 -15.62
C GLN A 180 -20.84 4.86 -16.03
N LYS A 181 -20.51 3.71 -15.42
CA LYS A 181 -21.19 2.43 -15.69
C LYS A 181 -22.66 2.51 -15.32
N GLU A 182 -22.99 3.11 -14.18
CA GLU A 182 -24.37 3.26 -13.73
C GLU A 182 -25.16 4.23 -14.63
N ALA A 183 -24.58 5.36 -15.02
CA ALA A 183 -25.18 6.29 -15.97
C ALA A 183 -25.39 5.63 -17.35
N ASN A 184 -24.42 4.84 -17.84
CA ASN A 184 -24.56 4.09 -19.09
C ASN A 184 -25.67 3.04 -18.98
N ARG A 185 -25.79 2.35 -17.85
CA ARG A 185 -26.88 1.39 -17.60
C ARG A 185 -28.24 2.09 -17.64
N GLN A 186 -28.37 3.23 -16.97
CA GLN A 186 -29.60 4.03 -16.97
C GLN A 186 -29.94 4.52 -18.38
N SER A 187 -28.95 5.06 -19.12
CA SER A 187 -29.12 5.51 -20.50
C SER A 187 -29.59 4.36 -21.41
N MET A 188 -29.00 3.18 -21.28
CA MET A 188 -29.40 1.99 -22.04
C MET A 188 -30.85 1.58 -21.76
N ILE A 189 -31.28 1.60 -20.49
CA ILE A 189 -32.67 1.31 -20.12
C ILE A 189 -33.63 2.34 -20.74
N LEU A 190 -33.26 3.62 -20.70
CA LEU A 190 -34.06 4.68 -21.31
C LEU A 190 -34.14 4.51 -22.83
N LEU A 191 -33.02 4.26 -23.51
CA LEU A 191 -32.97 4.00 -24.95
C LEU A 191 -33.81 2.78 -25.36
N GLN A 192 -33.72 1.69 -24.60
CA GLN A 192 -34.52 0.49 -24.84
C GLN A 192 -36.04 0.78 -24.74
N ASN A 193 -36.42 1.71 -23.87
CA ASN A 193 -37.81 2.14 -23.70
C ASN A 193 -38.21 3.33 -24.60
N ALA A 194 -37.26 3.94 -25.32
CA ALA A 194 -37.47 5.15 -26.11
C ALA A 194 -37.91 4.89 -27.55
N ASP A 195 -38.00 3.63 -27.98
CA ASP A 195 -38.59 3.26 -29.27
C ASP A 195 -40.01 2.67 -29.08
N PRO A 196 -41.06 3.51 -28.99
CA PRO A 196 -42.46 3.07 -29.10
C PRO A 196 -42.70 2.23 -30.34
N SER A 197 -41.94 2.47 -31.41
CA SER A 197 -41.96 1.70 -32.65
C SER A 197 -41.54 0.24 -32.42
N LEU A 198 -40.51 -0.03 -31.63
CA LEU A 198 -40.02 -1.39 -31.35
C LEU A 198 -41.00 -2.15 -30.44
N GLN A 199 -41.55 -1.49 -29.42
CA GLN A 199 -42.60 -2.07 -28.59
C GLN A 199 -43.87 -2.36 -29.40
N LEU A 200 -44.26 -1.45 -30.29
CA LEU A 200 -45.39 -1.63 -31.21
C LEU A 200 -45.12 -2.77 -32.20
N ILE A 201 -43.93 -2.85 -32.80
CA ILE A 201 -43.53 -3.93 -33.71
C ILE A 201 -43.62 -5.28 -33.00
N LYS A 202 -43.11 -5.37 -31.77
CA LYS A 202 -43.21 -6.61 -30.97
C LYS A 202 -44.66 -6.98 -30.66
N ALA A 203 -45.49 -6.02 -30.27
CA ALA A 203 -46.92 -6.25 -30.05
C ALA A 203 -47.65 -6.68 -31.33
N LEU A 204 -47.29 -6.11 -32.49
CA LEU A 204 -47.82 -6.50 -33.79
C LEU A 204 -47.39 -7.92 -34.19
N GLU A 205 -46.16 -8.31 -33.87
CA GLU A 205 -45.67 -9.69 -34.08
C GLU A 205 -46.43 -10.69 -33.18
N ASP A 206 -46.66 -10.37 -31.91
CA ASP A 206 -47.47 -11.17 -31.00
C ASP A 206 -48.92 -11.31 -31.50
N VAL A 207 -49.53 -10.22 -31.97
CA VAL A 207 -50.87 -10.24 -32.57
C VAL A 207 -50.90 -11.10 -33.84
N ALA A 208 -49.88 -11.00 -34.70
CA ALA A 208 -49.78 -11.83 -35.90
C ALA A 208 -49.68 -13.32 -35.56
N ASN A 209 -48.88 -13.67 -34.53
CA ASN A 209 -48.74 -15.04 -34.04
C ASN A 209 -50.06 -15.58 -33.46
N VAL A 210 -50.71 -14.83 -32.58
CA VAL A 210 -52.01 -15.23 -32.01
C VAL A 210 -53.08 -15.36 -33.10
N THR A 211 -53.11 -14.45 -34.07
CA THR A 211 -54.06 -14.51 -35.19
C THR A 211 -53.81 -15.75 -36.06
N LYS A 212 -52.54 -16.09 -36.31
CA LYS A 212 -52.17 -17.31 -37.04
C LYS A 212 -52.63 -18.56 -36.31
N THR A 213 -52.38 -18.65 -35.00
CA THR A 213 -52.83 -19.79 -34.19
C THR A 213 -54.34 -19.89 -34.15
N LEU A 214 -55.04 -18.76 -33.95
CA LEU A 214 -56.49 -18.72 -33.94
C LEU A 214 -57.07 -19.20 -35.28
N GLU A 215 -56.51 -18.77 -36.42
CA GLU A 215 -57.01 -19.19 -37.73
C GLU A 215 -56.71 -20.67 -38.01
N GLN A 216 -55.58 -21.19 -37.53
CA GLN A 216 -55.29 -22.63 -37.55
C GLN A 216 -56.33 -23.42 -36.73
N GLU A 217 -56.64 -22.99 -35.51
CA GLU A 217 -57.66 -23.61 -34.66
C GLU A 217 -59.05 -23.53 -35.30
N ARG A 218 -59.41 -22.39 -35.89
CA ARG A 218 -60.69 -22.23 -36.62
C ARG A 218 -60.79 -23.18 -37.81
N LEU A 219 -59.73 -23.35 -38.58
CA LEU A 219 -59.70 -24.29 -39.70
C LEU A 219 -59.82 -25.75 -39.22
N LEU A 220 -59.08 -26.13 -38.16
CA LEU A 220 -59.18 -27.45 -37.57
C LEU A 220 -60.59 -27.73 -37.03
N HIS A 221 -61.18 -26.76 -36.33
CA HIS A 221 -62.54 -26.87 -35.82
C HIS A 221 -63.56 -27.01 -36.96
N HIS A 222 -63.43 -26.19 -38.01
CA HIS A 222 -64.31 -26.26 -39.19
C HIS A 222 -64.22 -27.61 -39.90
N GLN A 223 -63.02 -28.17 -40.04
CA GLN A 223 -62.82 -29.51 -40.59
C GLN A 223 -63.48 -30.58 -39.70
N LYS A 224 -63.35 -30.47 -38.38
CA LYS A 224 -63.95 -31.44 -37.45
C LYS A 224 -65.47 -31.38 -37.46
N VAL A 225 -66.06 -30.18 -37.49
CA VAL A 225 -67.52 -30.00 -37.59
C VAL A 225 -68.03 -30.64 -38.87
N LYS A 226 -67.41 -30.36 -40.03
CA LYS A 226 -67.78 -30.99 -41.30
C LYS A 226 -67.70 -32.52 -41.29
N ALA A 227 -66.67 -33.07 -40.65
CA ALA A 227 -66.55 -34.52 -40.52
C ALA A 227 -67.69 -35.12 -39.68
N LEU A 228 -68.02 -34.50 -38.54
CA LEU A 228 -69.14 -34.94 -37.69
C LEU A 228 -70.50 -34.78 -38.38
N GLU A 229 -70.70 -33.70 -39.13
CA GLU A 229 -71.91 -33.50 -39.95
C GLU A 229 -72.07 -34.61 -41.00
N ALA A 230 -70.99 -35.00 -41.67
CA ALA A 230 -71.00 -36.10 -42.63
C ALA A 230 -71.28 -37.45 -41.97
N GLU A 231 -70.67 -37.73 -40.81
CA GLU A 231 -70.93 -38.95 -40.02
C GLU A 231 -72.40 -39.04 -39.58
N LEU A 232 -72.99 -37.92 -39.13
CA LEU A 232 -74.40 -37.86 -38.76
C LEU A 232 -75.33 -38.07 -39.96
N GLN A 233 -75.02 -37.50 -41.12
CA GLN A 233 -75.77 -37.74 -42.35
C GLN A 233 -75.70 -39.21 -42.78
N GLU A 234 -74.51 -39.82 -42.75
CA GLU A 234 -74.32 -41.23 -43.06
C GLU A 234 -75.13 -42.13 -42.12
N TYR A 235 -75.12 -41.85 -40.82
CA TYR A 235 -75.94 -42.58 -39.84
C TYR A 235 -77.44 -42.46 -40.15
N SER A 236 -77.92 -41.26 -40.46
CA SER A 236 -79.34 -41.05 -40.81
C SER A 236 -79.77 -41.81 -42.07
N LEU A 237 -78.90 -41.89 -43.08
CA LEU A 237 -79.15 -42.65 -44.30
C LEU A 237 -79.14 -44.16 -44.03
N LYS A 238 -78.21 -44.65 -43.20
CA LYS A 238 -78.19 -46.06 -42.78
C LYS A 238 -79.47 -46.45 -42.03
N GLN A 239 -79.98 -45.57 -41.17
CA GLN A 239 -81.24 -45.81 -40.45
C GLN A 239 -82.43 -45.87 -41.41
N GLN A 240 -82.52 -44.96 -42.39
CA GLN A 240 -83.56 -45.01 -43.43
C GLN A 240 -83.46 -46.28 -44.28
N ILE A 241 -82.26 -46.72 -44.64
CA ILE A 241 -82.05 -47.97 -45.38
C ILE A 241 -82.54 -49.16 -44.56
N ALA A 242 -82.19 -49.24 -43.26
CA ALA A 242 -82.61 -50.33 -42.39
C ALA A 242 -84.13 -50.38 -42.21
N GLU A 243 -84.78 -49.22 -42.08
CA GLU A 243 -86.24 -49.12 -41.99
C GLU A 243 -86.92 -49.56 -43.29
N LEU A 244 -86.42 -49.13 -44.45
CA LEU A 244 -86.89 -49.58 -45.76
C LEU A 244 -86.66 -51.09 -45.96
N GLN A 245 -85.53 -51.63 -45.48
CA GLN A 245 -85.24 -53.07 -45.53
C GLN A 245 -86.23 -53.88 -44.68
N SER A 246 -86.53 -53.43 -43.45
CA SER A 246 -87.52 -54.10 -42.59
C SER A 246 -88.93 -54.01 -43.17
N GLN A 247 -89.31 -52.88 -43.78
CA GLN A 247 -90.59 -52.75 -44.49
C GLN A 247 -90.66 -53.70 -45.68
N LEU A 248 -89.58 -53.82 -46.47
CA LEU A 248 -89.51 -54.78 -47.58
C LEU A 248 -89.65 -56.23 -47.09
N GLU A 249 -88.96 -56.62 -46.02
CA GLU A 249 -89.05 -57.97 -45.45
C GLU A 249 -90.47 -58.29 -44.95
N LEU A 250 -91.14 -57.33 -44.30
CA LEU A 250 -92.53 -57.48 -43.87
C LEU A 250 -93.48 -57.63 -45.06
N MET A 251 -93.31 -56.82 -46.12
CA MET A 251 -94.08 -56.95 -47.35
C MET A 251 -93.81 -58.28 -48.08
N GLU A 252 -92.59 -58.81 -48.03
CA GLU A 252 -92.25 -60.11 -48.59
C GLU A 252 -92.88 -61.26 -47.80
N GLU A 253 -92.96 -61.15 -46.47
CA GLU A 253 -93.67 -62.12 -45.62
C GLU A 253 -95.17 -62.09 -45.89
N GLU A 254 -95.80 -60.91 -45.94
CA GLU A 254 -97.21 -60.74 -46.29
C GLU A 254 -97.50 -61.27 -47.71
N LYS A 255 -96.58 -61.05 -48.65
CA LYS A 255 -96.65 -61.64 -49.99
C LYS A 255 -96.59 -63.17 -49.90
N ARG A 256 -95.67 -63.76 -49.12
CA ARG A 256 -95.55 -65.21 -48.96
C ARG A 256 -96.79 -65.83 -48.31
N GLU A 257 -97.36 -65.17 -47.30
CA GLU A 257 -98.62 -65.60 -46.67
C GLU A 257 -99.79 -65.55 -47.64
N THR A 258 -99.91 -64.47 -48.43
CA THR A 258 -100.99 -64.34 -49.42
C THR A 258 -100.84 -65.32 -50.57
N GLU A 259 -99.61 -65.57 -51.04
CA GLU A 259 -99.28 -66.64 -51.99
C GLU A 259 -99.60 -68.03 -51.41
N GLY A 260 -99.28 -68.29 -50.15
CA GLY A 260 -99.62 -69.53 -49.46
C GLY A 260 -101.13 -69.75 -49.34
N ARG A 261 -101.88 -68.70 -48.94
CA ARG A 261 -103.35 -68.72 -48.92
C ARG A 261 -103.93 -68.97 -50.31
N LEU A 262 -103.35 -68.34 -51.34
CA LEU A 262 -103.76 -68.53 -52.73
C LEU A 262 -103.57 -70.00 -53.15
N GLN A 263 -102.40 -70.59 -52.91
CA GLN A 263 -102.13 -72.00 -53.24
C GLN A 263 -103.09 -72.96 -52.53
N GLU A 264 -103.43 -72.68 -51.27
CA GLU A 264 -104.39 -73.50 -50.53
C GLU A 264 -105.82 -73.37 -51.06
N VAL A 265 -106.25 -72.15 -51.42
CA VAL A 265 -107.53 -71.90 -52.10
C VAL A 265 -107.56 -72.60 -53.47
N GLU A 266 -106.48 -72.52 -54.25
CA GLU A 266 -106.36 -73.23 -55.52
C GLU A 266 -106.44 -74.74 -55.36
N LYS A 267 -105.81 -75.29 -54.31
CA LYS A 267 -105.91 -76.73 -54.00
C LYS A 267 -107.36 -77.10 -53.65
N LYS A 268 -108.03 -76.30 -52.82
CA LYS A 268 -109.46 -76.50 -52.49
C LYS A 268 -110.35 -76.40 -53.74
N ASN A 269 -110.11 -75.43 -54.63
CA ASN A 269 -110.82 -75.31 -55.91
C ASN A 269 -110.58 -76.54 -56.79
N ARG A 270 -109.34 -77.03 -56.93
CA ARG A 270 -109.04 -78.27 -57.66
C ARG A 270 -109.74 -79.49 -57.06
N ASP A 271 -109.78 -79.60 -55.73
CA ASP A 271 -110.48 -80.69 -55.05
C ASP A 271 -112.01 -80.58 -55.19
N LEU A 272 -112.55 -79.36 -55.25
CA LEU A 272 -113.96 -79.10 -55.53
C LEU A 272 -114.30 -79.32 -57.01
N GLU A 273 -113.43 -78.96 -57.95
CA GLU A 273 -113.56 -79.27 -59.37
C GLU A 273 -113.58 -80.79 -59.57
N LYS A 274 -112.68 -81.54 -58.94
CA LYS A 274 -112.73 -83.01 -58.94
C LYS A 274 -114.00 -83.59 -58.32
N ARG A 275 -114.64 -82.89 -57.38
CA ARG A 275 -115.95 -83.27 -56.81
C ARG A 275 -117.14 -82.72 -57.62
N GLY A 276 -116.92 -81.71 -58.44
CA GLY A 276 -117.90 -81.03 -59.29
C GLY A 276 -117.87 -81.52 -60.75
N GLU A 277 -116.88 -82.31 -61.13
CA GLU A 277 -116.80 -83.00 -62.43
C GLU A 277 -117.79 -84.18 -62.55
N GLU A 278 -118.71 -84.36 -61.60
CA GLU A 278 -119.85 -85.29 -61.72
C GLU A 278 -121.22 -84.63 -61.93
N ASP A 279 -121.41 -83.30 -61.94
CA ASP A 279 -122.72 -82.74 -62.31
C ASP A 279 -122.73 -81.30 -62.87
N THR A 280 -123.03 -81.24 -64.17
CA THR A 280 -123.95 -80.30 -64.85
C THR A 280 -123.60 -78.83 -65.14
N TYR A 281 -124.35 -78.31 -66.13
CA TYR A 281 -124.02 -77.26 -67.10
C TYR A 281 -124.80 -75.96 -66.83
N GLY A 282 -124.10 -74.82 -66.92
CA GLY A 282 -124.47 -73.51 -67.51
C GLY A 282 -125.77 -72.79 -67.15
N LEU A 283 -125.68 -71.49 -66.75
CA LEU A 283 -125.91 -70.30 -67.62
C LEU A 283 -125.84 -68.95 -66.83
N SER A 284 -124.93 -68.04 -67.24
CA SER A 284 -125.11 -66.61 -67.67
C SER A 284 -126.43 -65.86 -67.32
N ILE A 285 -126.56 -64.55 -66.99
CA ILE A 285 -125.77 -63.28 -66.94
C ILE A 285 -126.47 -62.27 -65.97
N THR A 286 -125.72 -61.25 -65.50
CA THR A 286 -126.04 -59.79 -65.32
C THR A 286 -125.56 -59.30 -63.93
N SER A 287 -124.92 -58.14 -63.71
CA SER A 287 -124.77 -56.91 -64.49
C SER A 287 -123.84 -55.88 -63.77
N HIS A 288 -122.92 -55.24 -64.52
CA HIS A 288 -122.34 -53.87 -64.39
C HIS A 288 -121.33 -53.57 -63.24
N CYS A 289 -120.00 -53.37 -63.45
CA CYS A 289 -119.17 -52.36 -64.17
C CYS A 289 -118.94 -51.05 -63.36
N ASN A 290 -117.71 -50.62 -63.00
CA ASN A 290 -116.75 -49.80 -63.79
C ASN A 290 -115.42 -49.62 -63.00
N THR A 291 -114.25 -50.09 -63.47
CA THR A 291 -113.11 -49.41 -64.17
C THR A 291 -112.29 -48.34 -63.41
N SER A 292 -111.06 -48.68 -62.97
CA SER A 292 -109.67 -48.28 -63.39
C SER A 292 -109.41 -46.93 -64.12
N PRO A 293 -108.15 -46.48 -64.44
CA PRO A 293 -106.79 -46.72 -63.88
C PRO A 293 -105.89 -45.43 -63.70
N ALA A 294 -104.85 -45.58 -62.86
CA ALA A 294 -103.40 -45.38 -63.10
C ALA A 294 -102.79 -44.22 -63.97
N VAL A 295 -101.78 -43.53 -63.36
CA VAL A 295 -100.39 -43.26 -63.85
C VAL A 295 -99.98 -41.86 -64.42
N SER A 296 -98.99 -41.24 -63.73
CA SER A 296 -97.73 -40.59 -64.21
C SER A 296 -97.44 -39.06 -64.23
N LEU A 297 -96.31 -38.73 -63.58
CA LEU A 297 -95.09 -37.98 -64.02
C LEU A 297 -94.86 -36.45 -63.75
N ILE A 298 -93.69 -36.22 -63.09
CA ILE A 298 -92.59 -35.24 -63.33
C ILE A 298 -92.62 -33.82 -62.72
N ALA A 299 -91.44 -33.47 -62.17
CA ALA A 299 -90.97 -32.28 -61.45
C ALA A 299 -90.57 -31.05 -62.32
N ILE A 300 -90.24 -29.91 -61.69
CA ILE A 300 -89.22 -28.90 -62.12
C ILE A 300 -88.76 -28.01 -60.93
N MET A 301 -87.47 -27.68 -60.93
CA MET A 301 -86.71 -26.78 -60.04
C MET A 301 -86.63 -25.31 -60.54
N ARG A 302 -86.25 -24.36 -59.66
CA ARG A 302 -85.36 -23.13 -59.85
C ARG A 302 -85.61 -22.17 -58.66
N LYS A 303 -84.69 -21.76 -57.78
CA LYS A 303 -83.32 -21.15 -57.78
C LYS A 303 -83.29 -19.60 -57.90
N SER A 304 -82.48 -19.01 -57.00
CA SER A 304 -81.71 -17.73 -57.09
C SER A 304 -82.35 -16.47 -56.48
N SER A 305 -81.65 -15.47 -55.92
CA SER A 305 -80.27 -15.28 -55.40
C SER A 305 -80.08 -13.81 -54.97
N LYS A 306 -78.98 -13.50 -54.24
CA LYS A 306 -78.21 -12.23 -54.18
C LYS A 306 -78.80 -11.07 -53.34
N SER A 307 -78.18 -10.60 -52.25
CA SER A 307 -76.84 -9.99 -51.98
C SER A 307 -76.88 -8.45 -51.97
N SER A 308 -76.44 -7.80 -50.88
CA SER A 308 -75.70 -6.53 -50.98
C SER A 308 -74.96 -6.20 -49.68
N LYS A 309 -73.78 -5.60 -49.85
CA LYS A 309 -72.66 -5.38 -48.92
C LYS A 309 -72.57 -3.87 -48.62
N GLY A 310 -72.14 -3.51 -47.42
CA GLY A 310 -72.11 -2.12 -46.92
C GLY A 310 -71.00 -1.22 -47.48
N GLY A 311 -70.89 -0.01 -46.91
CA GLY A 311 -69.77 0.92 -47.14
C GLY A 311 -70.00 2.32 -46.56
N SER A 312 -68.99 2.82 -45.84
CA SER A 312 -68.92 4.01 -44.99
C SER A 312 -68.20 5.23 -45.64
N SER A 313 -68.33 6.39 -44.96
CA SER A 313 -67.50 7.62 -44.86
C SER A 313 -66.00 7.57 -45.27
N LYS A 314 -65.19 8.63 -45.45
CA LYS A 314 -65.18 10.12 -45.62
C LYS A 314 -63.81 10.63 -45.06
N LEU A 315 -63.10 11.55 -45.76
CA LEU A 315 -62.10 12.57 -45.28
C LEU A 315 -60.75 12.08 -44.64
N GLN A 316 -59.62 12.83 -44.56
CA GLN A 316 -59.10 14.12 -45.07
C GLN A 316 -57.59 14.26 -44.69
N GLN A 317 -56.86 15.02 -45.51
CA GLN A 317 -55.61 15.83 -45.37
C GLN A 317 -54.55 15.63 -44.26
N ALA A 318 -53.30 15.89 -44.71
CA ALA A 318 -52.07 16.27 -43.99
C ALA A 318 -52.10 17.74 -43.46
N PRO A 319 -51.08 18.29 -42.75
CA PRO A 319 -49.77 18.65 -43.37
C PRO A 319 -48.52 18.51 -42.47
N GLY A 320 -47.37 18.35 -43.13
CA GLY A 320 -46.03 18.43 -42.54
C GLY A 320 -45.40 19.83 -42.68
N GLY A 321 -44.48 20.15 -41.78
CA GLY A 321 -43.72 21.41 -41.80
C GLY A 321 -42.80 21.68 -40.61
N ALA A 322 -42.43 20.67 -39.81
CA ALA A 322 -41.66 20.87 -38.57
C ALA A 322 -40.17 20.48 -38.63
N ASP A 323 -39.72 19.82 -39.71
CA ASP A 323 -38.39 19.18 -39.71
C ASP A 323 -37.26 20.13 -40.09
N ASN A 324 -37.53 21.15 -40.91
CA ASN A 324 -36.48 22.08 -41.37
C ASN A 324 -35.94 23.00 -40.25
N VAL A 325 -36.78 23.37 -39.28
CA VAL A 325 -36.39 24.23 -38.15
C VAL A 325 -35.51 23.47 -37.16
N LYS A 326 -35.82 22.19 -36.90
CA LYS A 326 -35.07 21.34 -35.98
C LYS A 326 -33.68 21.00 -36.53
N VAL A 327 -33.59 20.66 -37.81
CA VAL A 327 -32.31 20.37 -38.47
C VAL A 327 -31.41 21.63 -38.49
N LYS A 328 -31.98 22.80 -38.74
CA LYS A 328 -31.23 24.07 -38.73
C LYS A 328 -30.72 24.43 -37.33
N ALA A 329 -31.53 24.21 -36.29
CA ALA A 329 -31.13 24.45 -34.90
C ALA A 329 -30.02 23.49 -34.42
N VAL A 330 -30.08 22.21 -34.81
CA VAL A 330 -29.04 21.22 -34.48
C VAL A 330 -27.73 21.55 -35.20
N ASN A 331 -27.80 21.99 -36.45
CA ASN A 331 -26.60 22.36 -37.20
C ASN A 331 -25.93 23.63 -36.64
N GLU A 332 -26.73 24.62 -36.23
CA GLU A 332 -26.22 25.81 -35.52
C GLU A 332 -25.58 25.45 -34.16
N MET A 333 -26.17 24.51 -33.44
CA MET A 333 -25.64 24.01 -32.17
C MET A 333 -24.31 23.28 -32.35
N MET A 334 -24.21 22.39 -33.34
CA MET A 334 -22.98 21.68 -33.68
C MET A 334 -21.86 22.65 -34.09
N GLU A 335 -22.18 23.70 -34.85
CA GLU A 335 -21.20 24.72 -35.25
C GLU A 335 -20.73 25.59 -34.06
N ARG A 336 -21.60 25.85 -33.07
CA ARG A 336 -21.19 26.51 -31.81
C ARG A 336 -20.29 25.63 -30.94
N ILE A 337 -20.53 24.32 -30.91
CA ILE A 337 -19.65 23.37 -30.20
C ILE A 337 -18.30 23.29 -30.90
N LYS A 338 -18.29 23.29 -32.24
CA LYS A 338 -17.07 23.19 -33.05
C LYS A 338 -16.18 24.43 -32.95
N HIS A 339 -16.78 25.63 -32.91
CA HIS A 339 -16.04 26.89 -32.81
C HIS A 339 -15.73 27.31 -31.36
N GLY A 340 -16.35 26.65 -30.38
CA GLY A 340 -16.22 26.98 -28.97
C GLY A 340 -16.93 28.28 -28.58
N VAL A 341 -17.34 28.37 -27.31
CA VAL A 341 -17.92 29.61 -26.76
C VAL A 341 -16.82 30.38 -26.05
N VAL A 342 -16.53 31.60 -26.53
CA VAL A 342 -15.57 32.50 -25.87
C VAL A 342 -16.19 33.02 -24.58
N LEU A 343 -15.82 32.43 -23.45
CA LEU A 343 -16.19 32.93 -22.13
C LEU A 343 -15.42 34.22 -21.82
N ARG A 344 -16.12 35.26 -21.39
CA ARG A 344 -15.51 36.52 -20.95
C ARG A 344 -14.68 36.25 -19.68
N PRO A 345 -13.43 36.75 -19.56
CA PRO A 345 -12.65 36.61 -18.34
C PRO A 345 -13.38 37.26 -17.16
N VAL A 346 -13.71 36.47 -16.14
CA VAL A 346 -14.22 36.98 -14.87
C VAL A 346 -13.05 37.58 -14.10
N LYS A 347 -13.16 38.86 -13.75
CA LYS A 347 -12.13 39.61 -13.04
C LYS A 347 -12.29 39.38 -11.54
N GLY A 348 -11.31 38.73 -10.92
CA GLY A 348 -11.05 38.76 -9.47
C GLY A 348 -11.51 37.53 -8.68
N GLY A 349 -10.53 36.78 -8.15
CA GLY A 349 -10.72 35.67 -7.23
C GLY A 349 -9.65 34.61 -7.44
N ASP A 350 -8.58 34.69 -6.66
CA ASP A 350 -7.40 33.83 -6.73
C ASP A 350 -7.75 32.34 -6.75
N THR A 351 -7.52 31.67 -7.87
CA THR A 351 -7.31 30.21 -7.95
C THR A 351 -6.85 29.86 -9.36
N LYS A 352 -5.53 29.79 -9.53
CA LYS A 352 -4.87 29.39 -10.77
C LYS A 352 -4.91 27.86 -10.88
N VAL A 353 -5.91 27.31 -11.58
CA VAL A 353 -5.83 25.94 -12.14
C VAL A 353 -5.43 26.06 -13.59
N GLU A 354 -4.13 25.92 -13.83
CA GLU A 354 -3.55 25.87 -15.16
C GLU A 354 -3.50 24.41 -15.62
N ARG A 355 -4.19 24.13 -16.73
CA ARG A 355 -4.11 22.86 -17.45
C ARG A 355 -2.72 22.80 -18.11
N SER A 356 -1.79 22.15 -17.43
CA SER A 356 -0.43 21.91 -17.91
C SER A 356 -0.19 20.41 -18.01
N THR A 357 -0.08 19.91 -19.22
CA THR A 357 0.51 18.60 -19.52
C THR A 357 2.00 18.68 -19.22
N LYS A 358 2.39 18.59 -17.95
CA LYS A 358 3.75 18.41 -17.41
C LYS A 358 3.60 18.04 -15.92
N PRO A 359 4.35 17.06 -15.39
CA PRO A 359 4.31 16.76 -13.95
C PRO A 359 4.74 18.01 -13.16
N PRO A 360 4.19 18.24 -11.96
CA PRO A 360 4.46 19.46 -11.21
C PRO A 360 5.95 19.50 -10.87
N VAL A 361 6.60 20.55 -11.36
CA VAL A 361 7.95 20.95 -10.97
C VAL A 361 7.89 21.25 -9.47
N MET A 362 8.56 20.41 -8.69
CA MET A 362 8.95 20.73 -7.31
C MET A 362 9.55 22.13 -7.30
N GLU A 363 9.18 22.95 -6.33
CA GLU A 363 9.87 24.21 -6.07
C GLU A 363 11.37 23.90 -5.97
N GLU A 364 12.15 24.29 -6.98
CA GLU A 364 13.60 24.38 -6.87
C GLU A 364 13.88 25.48 -5.84
N LYS A 365 13.91 25.08 -4.57
CA LYS A 365 14.66 25.75 -3.53
C LYS A 365 16.04 26.00 -4.14
N LEU A 366 16.46 27.26 -4.14
CA LEU A 366 17.77 27.75 -4.58
C LEU A 366 18.89 26.74 -4.28
N PRO A 367 20.01 26.72 -5.04
CA PRO A 367 21.13 25.83 -4.79
C PRO A 367 21.78 26.17 -3.43
N GLN A 368 21.16 25.72 -2.35
CA GLN A 368 21.84 25.41 -1.10
C GLN A 368 22.70 24.20 -1.44
N GLU A 369 24.01 24.31 -1.18
CA GLU A 369 24.93 23.17 -1.31
C GLU A 369 24.27 21.96 -0.64
N SER A 370 24.00 20.91 -1.41
CA SER A 370 23.40 19.70 -0.85
C SER A 370 24.34 19.12 0.19
N ALA A 371 23.79 18.45 1.20
CA ALA A 371 24.58 17.71 2.20
C ALA A 371 25.66 16.83 1.55
N MET A 372 25.38 16.24 0.39
CA MET A 372 26.38 15.46 -0.36
C MET A 372 27.51 16.30 -0.95
N GLU A 373 27.24 17.52 -1.42
CA GLU A 373 28.25 18.41 -1.99
C GLU A 373 29.19 18.94 -0.90
N GLU A 374 28.64 19.34 0.25
CA GLU A 374 29.46 19.77 1.39
C GLU A 374 30.25 18.57 1.97
N LEU A 375 29.64 17.38 2.07
CA LEU A 375 30.33 16.16 2.49
C LEU A 375 31.52 15.85 1.58
N LYS A 376 31.32 15.95 0.26
CA LYS A 376 32.37 15.76 -0.73
C LYS A 376 33.50 16.77 -0.53
N GLY A 377 33.18 18.04 -0.27
CA GLY A 377 34.16 19.08 0.06
C GLY A 377 34.99 18.72 1.29
N ILE A 378 34.35 18.26 2.37
CA ILE A 378 35.06 17.84 3.59
C ILE A 378 35.97 16.65 3.30
N LEU A 379 35.47 15.62 2.63
CA LEU A 379 36.24 14.42 2.32
C LEU A 379 37.45 14.71 1.44
N GLU A 380 37.35 15.62 0.47
CA GLU A 380 38.50 16.06 -0.32
C GLU A 380 39.55 16.77 0.54
N THR A 381 39.15 17.63 1.48
CA THR A 381 40.10 18.29 2.40
C THR A 381 40.78 17.31 3.35
N VAL A 382 40.04 16.33 3.87
CA VAL A 382 40.59 15.31 4.77
C VAL A 382 41.49 14.32 4.01
N LYS A 383 41.16 14.00 2.76
CA LYS A 383 41.97 13.13 1.89
C LYS A 383 43.28 13.79 1.44
N LYS A 384 43.31 15.11 1.27
CA LYS A 384 44.52 15.87 0.91
C LYS A 384 45.45 16.17 2.10
N SER A 385 44.96 16.01 3.33
CA SER A 385 45.73 16.31 4.54
C SER A 385 46.86 15.29 4.73
N PRO A 386 48.15 15.71 4.85
CA PRO A 386 49.31 14.81 4.88
C PRO A 386 49.40 13.87 6.10
N SER A 387 48.45 13.93 7.03
CA SER A 387 48.49 13.21 8.30
C SER A 387 48.22 11.70 8.17
N ARG A 388 47.85 11.19 6.99
CA ARG A 388 47.88 9.74 6.71
C ARG A 388 49.28 9.33 6.27
N GLY A 389 50.06 8.88 7.25
CA GLY A 389 51.21 7.96 7.17
C GLY A 389 51.91 7.86 5.82
N SER A 390 53.10 8.45 5.75
CA SER A 390 54.16 8.09 4.83
C SER A 390 54.32 6.56 4.69
N GLN A 391 53.78 5.99 3.61
CA GLN A 391 54.38 4.82 2.96
C GLN A 391 55.11 5.33 1.72
N GLU A 392 56.25 5.96 1.95
CA GLU A 392 57.24 6.13 0.90
C GLU A 392 58.22 4.96 1.06
N SER A 393 58.11 4.01 0.13
CA SER A 393 58.97 2.84 0.03
C SER A 393 60.40 3.28 -0.26
N VAL A 394 61.22 3.38 0.79
CA VAL A 394 62.68 3.44 0.68
C VAL A 394 63.23 2.05 1.01
N PRO A 395 63.98 1.39 0.10
CA PRO A 395 64.61 0.11 0.39
C PRO A 395 65.97 0.34 1.06
N SER A 396 66.19 -0.20 2.27
CA SER A 396 67.51 -0.43 2.90
C SER A 396 67.35 -1.21 4.21
N PRO A 397 68.43 -1.82 4.78
CA PRO A 397 69.12 -3.07 4.45
C PRO A 397 68.70 -4.23 5.43
N PRO A 398 69.20 -5.48 5.27
CA PRO A 398 68.61 -6.62 5.97
C PRO A 398 69.12 -6.72 7.41
N GLY A 399 68.18 -6.89 8.35
CA GLY A 399 68.49 -7.28 9.72
C GLY A 399 67.85 -6.40 10.78
N LYS A 400 66.54 -6.62 11.00
CA LYS A 400 65.80 -6.59 12.28
C LYS A 400 64.31 -6.58 11.93
N SER A 401 63.62 -7.64 12.35
CA SER A 401 62.19 -7.84 12.10
C SER A 401 61.35 -6.72 12.74
N PRO A 402 60.37 -6.14 12.03
CA PRO A 402 59.43 -5.22 12.66
C PRO A 402 58.40 -6.03 13.43
N VAL A 403 58.15 -5.60 14.66
CA VAL A 403 57.07 -6.08 15.52
C VAL A 403 55.74 -5.58 14.94
N SER A 404 55.27 -6.20 13.85
CA SER A 404 53.91 -6.00 13.29
C SER A 404 53.01 -7.21 13.56
N SER A 405 53.44 -8.15 14.40
CA SER A 405 52.91 -9.51 14.38
C SER A 405 51.53 -9.68 15.03
N GLU A 406 51.17 -8.94 16.10
CA GLU A 406 49.94 -9.29 16.84
C GLU A 406 48.66 -8.64 16.29
N LEU A 407 48.63 -7.32 16.09
CA LEU A 407 47.40 -6.63 15.69
C LEU A 407 46.97 -7.01 14.27
N GLU A 408 47.92 -7.19 13.36
CA GLU A 408 47.65 -7.65 12.00
C GLU A 408 47.14 -9.10 11.96
N VAL A 409 47.68 -9.98 12.82
CA VAL A 409 47.19 -11.36 12.94
C VAL A 409 45.78 -11.38 13.50
N ILE A 410 45.47 -10.55 14.50
CA ILE A 410 44.12 -10.42 15.06
C ILE A 410 43.14 -9.93 13.99
N LEU A 411 43.50 -8.91 13.22
CA LEU A 411 42.65 -8.35 12.15
C LEU A 411 42.47 -9.32 10.98
N ARG A 412 43.50 -10.10 10.60
CA ARG A 412 43.37 -11.15 9.57
C ARG A 412 42.51 -12.31 10.05
N ARG A 413 42.61 -12.72 11.32
CA ARG A 413 41.79 -13.78 11.91
C ARG A 413 40.31 -13.40 11.95
N ARG A 414 39.98 -12.16 12.32
CA ARG A 414 38.61 -11.62 12.25
C ARG A 414 38.07 -11.58 10.83
N ARG A 415 38.89 -11.20 9.85
CA ARG A 415 38.49 -11.17 8.43
C ARG A 415 38.21 -12.56 7.88
N LYS A 416 38.99 -13.56 8.30
CA LYS A 416 38.80 -14.96 7.88
C LYS A 416 37.55 -15.59 8.52
N GLN A 417 37.24 -15.27 9.78
CA GLN A 417 35.99 -15.70 10.43
C GLN A 417 34.73 -15.11 9.79
N ALA A 418 34.80 -13.91 9.20
CA ALA A 418 33.66 -13.29 8.51
C ALA A 418 33.34 -13.93 7.14
N CYS A 419 34.29 -14.67 6.54
CA CYS A 419 34.09 -15.26 5.20
C CYS A 419 33.67 -16.75 5.22
N ASP A 420 33.92 -17.51 6.31
CA ASP A 420 33.61 -18.95 6.38
C ASP A 420 32.20 -19.29 6.91
N SER A 421 31.34 -18.29 7.13
CA SER A 421 29.95 -18.49 7.58
C SER A 421 28.95 -18.23 6.45
N GLY A 422 29.09 -18.96 5.35
CA GLY A 422 28.10 -18.97 4.27
C GLY A 422 27.04 -20.04 4.49
N GLY A 423 25.84 -19.64 4.94
CA GLY A 423 24.68 -20.54 4.92
C GLY A 423 23.46 -20.07 5.71
N GLY A 424 22.62 -19.22 5.09
CA GLY A 424 21.18 -19.21 5.35
C GLY A 424 20.61 -18.06 6.21
N SER A 425 20.02 -17.07 5.50
CA SER A 425 18.76 -16.38 5.83
C SER A 425 18.62 -15.66 7.18
N LYS A 426 18.85 -14.33 7.15
CA LYS A 426 17.90 -13.25 7.48
C LYS A 426 18.68 -11.98 7.81
N THR A 427 18.53 -10.99 6.94
CA THR A 427 19.06 -9.64 7.09
C THR A 427 18.40 -8.95 8.28
N ILE A 428 19.14 -8.80 9.39
CA ILE A 428 18.87 -7.77 10.40
C ILE A 428 20.16 -6.98 10.56
N CYS A 429 20.16 -5.77 10.01
CA CYS A 429 21.16 -4.76 10.30
C CYS A 429 21.03 -4.35 11.77
N LEU A 430 22.00 -4.73 12.59
CA LEU A 430 22.21 -4.16 13.92
C LEU A 430 23.36 -3.15 13.85
N PHE A 431 22.99 -1.88 13.69
CA PHE A 431 23.79 -0.74 14.11
C PHE A 431 23.07 -0.15 15.32
N GLY A 432 23.66 -0.22 16.51
CA GLY A 432 23.11 0.50 17.66
C GLY A 432 23.48 -0.05 19.04
N PHE A 433 24.43 0.64 19.66
CA PHE A 433 24.49 0.96 21.09
C PHE A 433 24.89 -0.11 22.13
N LEU A 434 26.11 0.10 22.64
CA LEU A 434 26.50 0.09 24.05
C LEU A 434 25.31 0.12 25.05
N HIS A 435 25.18 -0.95 25.83
CA HIS A 435 24.79 -0.90 27.24
C HIS A 435 25.32 -2.15 27.96
N SER A 436 26.06 -1.95 29.05
CA SER A 436 26.54 -3.01 29.94
C SER A 436 25.45 -3.44 30.95
N PRO A 437 25.54 -4.65 31.52
CA PRO A 437 24.44 -5.28 32.26
C PRO A 437 24.58 -5.12 33.78
N LYS A 438 23.45 -4.96 34.47
CA LYS A 438 23.31 -5.35 35.89
C LYS A 438 21.96 -6.03 36.14
N MET A 439 22.08 -7.35 36.31
CA MET A 439 21.32 -8.29 37.15
C MET A 439 20.13 -7.77 37.96
N GLY A 440 19.01 -8.49 37.88
CA GLY A 440 17.88 -8.39 38.81
C GLY A 440 16.76 -9.36 38.45
N ILE A 441 16.92 -10.62 38.84
CA ILE A 441 15.91 -11.69 38.75
C ILE A 441 14.71 -11.35 39.65
N SER A 442 13.49 -11.47 39.14
CA SER A 442 12.32 -11.94 39.90
C SER A 442 11.24 -12.42 38.93
N ILE A 443 11.06 -13.74 38.90
CA ILE A 443 9.97 -14.44 38.25
C ILE A 443 8.77 -14.36 39.18
N ILE A 444 7.64 -13.82 38.71
CA ILE A 444 6.33 -14.04 39.31
C ILE A 444 5.41 -14.50 38.18
N SER A 445 5.09 -15.79 38.22
CA SER A 445 4.01 -16.41 37.47
C SER A 445 2.67 -15.82 37.90
N SER A 446 1.81 -15.47 36.95
CA SER A 446 0.38 -15.32 37.19
C SER A 446 -0.36 -15.87 35.99
N GLU A 447 -0.83 -17.08 36.24
CA GLU A 447 -1.79 -17.91 35.55
C GLU A 447 -3.17 -17.30 35.79
N GLU A 448 -3.90 -16.93 34.74
CA GLU A 448 -5.35 -16.75 34.85
C GLU A 448 -6.06 -17.22 33.57
N ASP A 449 -6.97 -18.14 33.83
CA ASP A 449 -7.87 -18.84 32.94
C ASP A 449 -8.86 -17.92 32.23
N HIS A 450 -9.25 -18.31 31.01
CA HIS A 450 -10.55 -17.95 30.44
C HIS A 450 -11.29 -19.23 30.02
N PRO A 451 -12.54 -19.46 30.49
CA PRO A 451 -13.35 -20.58 30.06
C PRO A 451 -14.18 -20.22 28.81
N PRO A 452 -14.72 -21.23 28.09
CA PRO A 452 -15.41 -21.01 26.82
C PRO A 452 -16.92 -20.79 27.03
N GLN A 453 -17.50 -19.91 26.21
CA GLN A 453 -18.85 -20.05 25.64
C GLN A 453 -18.88 -19.43 24.25
#